data_AF-A0A7I9VA05-F1
#
_entry.id   AF-A0A7I9VA05-F1
#
_cell.length_a   1.000
_cell.length_b   1.000
_cell.length_c   1.000
_cell.angle_alpha   90.00
_cell.angle_beta   90.00
_cell.angle_gamma   90.00
#
_symmetry.space_group_name_H-M   'P 1'
#
loop_
_entity.id
_entity.type
_entity.pdbx_description
1 polymer ?
#
loop_
_entity_poly.entity_id
_entity_poly.type
_entity_poly.pdbx_seq_one_letter_code
_entity_poly.pdbx_strand_id
1 'polypeptide(L)'
;MSEFVYESSAWHNRATIAREAGVELGELGQSLETTVAQNYFGRGCEEGAALFAKLQASLRSARTELTSLSEAAHLLAANASMARSQLYEVDRNSAVQLEPPHDR
;
A
#
# COMPACT_ATOMS: atom_id res chain seq x y z
N MET A 1 12.45 11.55 26.71
CA MET A 1 12.55 10.31 25.89
C MET A 1 11.18 9.72 25.55
N SER A 2 10.12 10.51 25.29
CA SER A 2 8.74 9.98 25.14
C SER A 2 8.06 10.31 23.80
N GLU A 3 8.41 11.42 23.16
CA GLU A 3 7.70 11.90 21.96
C GLU A 3 8.22 11.24 20.67
N PHE A 4 9.54 11.21 20.45
CA PHE A 4 10.14 10.59 19.27
C PHE A 4 9.92 9.07 19.17
N VAL A 5 9.91 8.37 20.31
CA VAL A 5 9.60 6.93 20.37
C VAL A 5 8.14 6.69 19.97
N TYR A 6 7.22 7.56 20.42
CA TYR A 6 5.82 7.49 20.05
C TYR A 6 5.61 7.78 18.56
N GLU A 7 6.27 8.81 18.02
CA GLU A 7 6.21 9.14 16.60
C GLU A 7 6.79 8.03 15.70
N SER A 8 7.92 7.43 16.10
CA SER A 8 8.53 6.31 15.38
C SER A 8 7.60 5.10 15.32
N SER A 9 6.93 4.77 16.43
CA SER A 9 5.91 3.72 16.49
C SER A 9 4.70 4.04 15.60
N ALA A 10 4.24 5.29 15.60
CA ALA A 10 3.14 5.73 14.75
C ALA A 10 3.49 5.63 13.24
N TRP A 11 4.70 6.01 12.84
CA TRP A 11 5.17 5.86 11.47
C TRP A 11 5.31 4.40 11.04
N HIS A 12 5.78 3.54 11.95
CA HIS A 12 5.82 2.10 11.70
C HIS A 12 4.42 1.54 11.45
N ASN A 13 3.45 1.88 12.31
CA ASN A 13 2.08 1.41 12.16
C ASN A 13 1.45 1.88 10.84
N ARG A 14 1.65 3.16 10.48
CA ARG A 14 1.18 3.72 9.20
C ARG A 14 1.79 2.98 8.00
N ALA A 15 3.08 2.69 8.04
CA ALA A 15 3.75 1.94 6.98
C ALA A 15 3.18 0.52 6.84
N THR A 16 2.95 -0.16 7.97
CA THR A 16 2.36 -1.50 8.00
C THR A 16 0.96 -1.51 7.40
N ILE A 17 0.07 -0.63 7.88
CA ILE A 17 -1.32 -0.54 7.38
C ILE A 17 -1.35 -0.21 5.89
N ALA A 18 -0.55 0.76 5.44
CA ALA A 18 -0.51 1.14 4.03
C ALA A 18 0.00 -0.01 3.14
N ARG A 19 0.98 -0.78 3.62
CA ARG A 19 1.48 -1.96 2.90
C ARG A 19 0.43 -3.07 2.81
N GLU A 20 -0.26 -3.35 3.91
CA GLU A 20 -1.34 -4.36 3.96
C GLU A 20 -2.47 -3.98 3.02
N ALA A 21 -2.93 -2.72 3.06
CA ALA A 21 -3.91 -2.21 2.11
C ALA A 21 -3.45 -2.35 0.66
N GLY A 22 -2.17 -2.05 0.37
CA GLY A 22 -1.61 -2.23 -0.97
C GLY A 22 -1.70 -3.67 -1.48
N VAL A 23 -1.38 -4.64 -0.62
CA VAL A 23 -1.48 -6.08 -0.94
C VAL A 23 -2.94 -6.48 -1.17
N GLU A 24 -3.84 -6.18 -0.23
CA GLU A 24 -5.25 -6.57 -0.32
C GLU A 24 -5.95 -5.99 -1.56
N LEU A 25 -5.65 -4.74 -1.92
CA LEU A 25 -6.19 -4.12 -3.14
C LEU A 25 -5.67 -4.81 -4.41
N GLY A 26 -4.41 -5.23 -4.42
CA GLY A 26 -3.82 -6.00 -5.52
C GLY A 26 -4.48 -7.37 -5.67
N GLU A 27 -4.65 -8.10 -4.56
CA GLU A 27 -5.30 -9.41 -4.52
C GLU A 27 -6.77 -9.34 -4.96
N LEU A 28 -7.49 -8.29 -4.55
CA LEU A 28 -8.86 -8.03 -4.99
C LEU A 28 -8.92 -7.79 -6.50
N GLY A 29 -8.02 -6.96 -7.05
CA GLY A 29 -7.95 -6.70 -8.48
C GLY A 29 -7.72 -7.97 -9.30
N GLN A 30 -6.85 -8.86 -8.84
CA GLN A 30 -6.57 -10.14 -9.48
C GLN A 30 -7.74 -11.14 -9.37
N SER A 31 -8.43 -11.14 -8.23
CA SER A 31 -9.62 -11.97 -8.01
C SER A 31 -10.76 -11.58 -8.95
N LEU A 32 -11.00 -10.27 -9.12
CA LEU A 32 -12.01 -9.74 -10.04
C LEU A 32 -11.72 -10.14 -11.51
N GLU A 33 -10.45 -10.08 -11.93
CA GLU A 33 -10.05 -10.51 -13.28
C GLU A 33 -10.34 -12.00 -13.52
N THR A 34 -10.01 -12.83 -12.53
CA THR A 34 -10.24 -14.28 -12.59
C THR A 34 -11.72 -14.61 -12.70
N THR A 35 -12.57 -13.96 -11.90
CA THR A 35 -14.03 -14.16 -11.94
C THR A 35 -14.63 -13.82 -13.30
N VAL A 36 -14.15 -12.75 -13.96
CA VAL A 36 -14.63 -12.39 -15.31
C VAL A 36 -14.14 -13.37 -16.36
N ALA A 37 -12.87 -13.77 -16.30
CA ALA A 37 -12.29 -14.69 -17.27
C ALA A 37 -13.00 -16.06 -17.29
N GLN A 38 -13.58 -16.46 -16.15
CA GLN A 38 -14.33 -17.70 -15.98
C GLN A 38 -15.82 -17.56 -16.30
N ASN A 39 -16.32 -16.35 -16.58
CA ASN A 39 -17.74 -16.14 -16.82
C ASN A 39 -18.17 -16.71 -18.19
N TYR A 40 -19.12 -17.65 -18.16
CA TYR A 40 -19.59 -18.42 -19.31
C TYR A 40 -20.29 -17.56 -20.38
N PHE A 41 -20.88 -16.41 -20.01
CA PHE A 41 -21.54 -15.52 -20.97
C PHE A 41 -20.58 -14.92 -22.00
N GLY A 42 -19.27 -14.96 -21.75
CA GLY A 42 -18.23 -14.60 -22.72
C GLY A 42 -17.85 -15.72 -23.70
N ARG A 43 -18.44 -16.92 -23.58
CA ARG A 43 -18.10 -18.12 -24.39
C ARG A 43 -19.34 -18.70 -25.06
N GLY A 44 -19.72 -18.12 -26.19
CA GLY A 44 -20.74 -18.71 -27.08
C GLY A 44 -22.20 -18.50 -26.69
N CYS A 45 -22.49 -17.62 -25.73
CA CYS A 45 -23.86 -17.17 -25.43
C CYS A 45 -24.08 -15.80 -26.08
N GLU A 46 -24.87 -15.75 -27.16
CA GLU A 46 -25.16 -14.51 -27.88
C GLU A 46 -26.02 -13.55 -27.05
N GLU A 47 -26.97 -14.09 -26.28
CA GLU A 47 -27.88 -13.32 -25.43
C GLU A 47 -27.14 -12.66 -24.25
N GLY A 48 -26.09 -13.32 -23.75
CA GLY A 48 -25.27 -12.85 -22.63
C GLY A 48 -24.09 -11.97 -23.04
N ALA A 49 -23.71 -11.94 -24.32
CA ALA A 49 -22.50 -11.28 -24.80
C ALA A 49 -22.47 -9.78 -24.48
N ALA A 50 -23.60 -9.09 -24.63
CA ALA A 50 -23.70 -7.66 -24.34
C ALA A 50 -23.55 -7.36 -22.85
N LEU A 51 -24.13 -8.20 -21.98
CA LEU A 51 -23.98 -8.08 -20.53
C LEU A 51 -22.54 -8.39 -20.10
N PHE A 52 -21.96 -9.46 -20.65
CA PHE A 52 -20.57 -9.84 -20.40
C PHE A 52 -19.60 -8.72 -20.82
N ALA A 53 -19.79 -8.09 -21.98
CA ALA A 53 -18.95 -6.99 -22.43
C ALA A 53 -19.01 -5.78 -21.48
N LYS A 54 -20.22 -5.41 -21.01
CA LYS A 54 -20.39 -4.33 -20.02
C LYS A 54 -19.72 -4.68 -18.69
N LEU A 55 -19.94 -5.89 -18.19
CA LEU A 55 -19.33 -6.38 -16.96
C LEU A 55 -17.80 -6.35 -17.06
N GLN A 56 -17.25 -6.82 -18.19
CA GLN A 56 -15.82 -6.82 -18.45
C GLN A 56 -15.24 -5.41 -18.51
N ALA A 57 -15.94 -4.45 -19.13
CA ALA A 57 -15.52 -3.05 -19.15
C ALA A 57 -15.49 -2.43 -17.75
N SER A 58 -16.56 -2.61 -16.96
CA SER A 58 -16.64 -2.11 -15.58
C SER A 58 -15.54 -2.70 -14.70
N LEU A 59 -15.27 -4.01 -14.83
CA LEU A 59 -14.26 -4.67 -14.01
C LEU A 59 -12.83 -4.36 -14.43
N ARG A 60 -12.56 -4.10 -15.72
CA ARG A 60 -11.28 -3.52 -16.14
C ARG A 60 -11.06 -2.15 -15.53
N SER A 61 -12.09 -1.29 -15.53
CA SER A 61 -12.00 0.04 -14.92
C SER A 61 -11.72 -0.06 -13.42
N ALA A 62 -12.47 -0.90 -12.70
CA ALA A 62 -12.26 -1.14 -11.28
C ALA A 62 -10.85 -1.70 -11.01
N ARG A 63 -10.34 -2.61 -11.85
CA ARG A 63 -8.97 -3.14 -11.73
C ARG A 63 -7.94 -2.02 -11.85
N THR A 64 -8.05 -1.16 -12.87
CA THR A 64 -7.13 -0.03 -13.04
C THR A 64 -7.12 0.88 -11.82
N GLU A 65 -8.30 1.16 -11.24
CA GLU A 65 -8.41 1.95 -10.01
C GLU A 65 -7.77 1.24 -8.81
N LEU A 66 -8.06 -0.04 -8.60
CA LEU A 66 -7.48 -0.84 -7.52
C LEU A 66 -5.96 -0.95 -7.63
N THR A 67 -5.42 -1.13 -8.84
CA THR A 67 -3.97 -1.13 -9.08
C THR A 67 -3.36 0.23 -8.73
N SER A 68 -3.98 1.34 -9.17
CA SER A 68 -3.50 2.68 -8.83
C SER A 68 -3.52 2.94 -7.32
N LEU A 69 -4.57 2.50 -6.62
CA LEU A 69 -4.68 2.64 -5.17
C LEU A 69 -3.65 1.76 -4.44
N SER A 70 -3.40 0.54 -4.94
CA SER A 70 -2.38 -0.36 -4.43
C SER A 70 -0.98 0.27 -4.53
N GLU A 71 -0.62 0.82 -5.70
CA GLU A 71 0.64 1.53 -5.92
C GLU A 71 0.78 2.75 -5.00
N ALA A 72 -0.28 3.54 -4.85
CA ALA A 72 -0.30 4.69 -3.95
C ALA A 72 -0.10 4.27 -2.49
N ALA A 73 -0.71 3.16 -2.06
CA ALA A 73 -0.56 2.62 -0.72
C ALA A 73 0.87 2.10 -0.46
N HIS A 74 1.48 1.43 -1.44
CA HIS A 74 2.88 1.04 -1.36
C HIS A 74 3.83 2.23 -1.29
N LEU A 75 3.58 3.29 -2.07
CA LEU A 75 4.35 4.53 -2.00
C LEU A 75 4.22 5.19 -0.62
N LEU A 76 3.01 5.23 -0.07
CA LEU A 76 2.77 5.76 1.27
C LEU A 76 3.53 4.95 2.35
N ALA A 77 3.55 3.61 2.21
CA ALA A 77 4.31 2.75 3.12
C ALA A 77 5.81 3.01 3.05
N ALA A 78 6.35 3.20 1.84
CA ALA A 78 7.76 3.55 1.63
C ALA A 78 8.09 4.91 2.27
N ASN A 79 7.27 5.93 2.04
CA ASN A 79 7.44 7.26 2.61
C ASN A 79 7.38 7.25 4.15
N ALA A 80 6.43 6.53 4.73
CA ALA A 80 6.32 6.38 6.17
C ALA A 80 7.54 5.67 6.78
N SER A 81 8.08 4.67 6.07
CA SER A 81 9.31 3.96 6.48
C SER A 81 10.53 4.88 6.43
N MET A 82 10.65 5.71 5.39
CA MET A 82 11.72 6.71 5.27
C MET A 82 11.65 7.75 6.39
N ALA A 83 10.45 8.29 6.67
CA ALA A 83 10.25 9.24 7.76
C ALA A 83 10.68 8.66 9.12
N ARG A 84 10.35 7.39 9.39
CA ARG A 84 10.81 6.68 10.59
C ARG A 84 12.33 6.59 10.66
N SER A 85 12.99 6.24 9.55
CA SER A 85 14.46 6.15 9.52
C SER A 85 15.13 7.50 9.77
N GLN A 86 14.58 8.58 9.21
CA GLN A 86 15.08 9.94 9.44
C GLN A 86 14.96 10.35 10.91
N LEU A 87 13.82 10.05 11.57
CA LEU A 87 13.66 10.30 13.01
C LEU A 87 14.70 9.53 13.83
N TYR A 88 14.97 8.27 13.50
CA TYR A 88 15.98 7.47 14.19
C TYR A 88 17.40 8.04 14.02
N GLU A 89 17.75 8.54 12.84
CA GLU A 89 19.04 9.19 12.60
C GLU A 89 19.17 10.50 13.39
N VAL A 90 18.11 11.31 13.44
CA VAL A 90 18.07 12.54 14.25
C VAL A 90 18.22 12.24 15.73
N ASP A 91 17.49 11.24 16.25
CA ASP A 91 17.60 10.81 17.65
C ASP A 91 19.03 10.35 17.99
N ARG A 92 19.63 9.51 17.14
CA ARG A 92 21.00 9.02 17.33
C ARG A 92 22.01 10.17 17.33
N ASN A 93 21.91 11.09 16.37
CA ASN A 93 22.85 12.21 16.25
C ASN A 93 22.69 13.20 17.41
N SER A 94 21.46 13.41 17.90
CA SER A 94 21.18 14.27 19.06
C SER A 94 21.71 13.66 20.36
N ALA A 95 21.65 12.33 20.52
CA ALA A 95 22.22 11.64 21.67
C ALA A 95 23.76 11.76 21.73
N VAL A 96 24.44 11.68 20.58
CA VAL A 96 25.91 11.83 20.49
C VAL A 96 26.39 13.25 20.82
N GLN A 97 25.61 14.28 20.51
CA GLN A 97 25.97 15.68 20.82
C GLN A 97 25.78 16.07 22.29
N LEU A 98 25.00 15.29 23.06
CA LEU A 98 24.71 15.55 24.47
C LEU A 98 25.69 14.85 25.44
N GLU A 99 26.54 13.95 24.96
CA GLU A 99 27.65 13.41 25.76
C GLU A 99 28.80 14.44 25.81
N PRO A 100 29.16 14.98 26.99
CA PRO A 100 30.27 15.93 27.09
C PRO A 100 31.59 15.23 26.74
N PRO A 101 32.57 15.93 26.12
CA PRO A 101 33.90 15.39 25.94
C PRO A 101 34.46 15.04 27.32
N HIS A 102 34.75 13.76 27.54
CA HIS A 102 35.54 13.32 28.68
C HIS A 102 36.96 13.86 28.49
N ASP A 103 37.21 15.08 28.96
CA ASP A 103 38.55 15.62 29.11
C ASP A 103 39.38 14.68 30.02
N ARG A 104 40.53 14.25 29.49
CA ARG A 104 41.57 13.52 30.21
C ARG A 104 42.61 14.47 30.75
#